data_AF-A0A9D5GB06-F1
#
_entry.id   AF-A0A9D5GB06-F1
#
_cell.length_a   1.000
_cell.length_b   1.000
_cell.length_c   1.000
_cell.angle_alpha   90.00
_cell.angle_beta   90.00
_cell.angle_gamma   90.00
#
_symmetry.space_group_name_H-M   'P 1'
#
loop_
_entity.id
_entity.type
_entity.pdbx_description
1 polymer ?
#
loop_
_entity_poly.entity_id
_entity_poly.type
_entity_poly.pdbx_seq_one_letter_code
_entity_poly.pdbx_strand_id
1 'polypeptide(L)'
;MVQLLGSFITTTSAYSLARLEYALTHPAAPAPPLIDRLPDASEDTLYRRWDRVEKQLEAARRYLRTHDDSRGKRSVYDASFGSLQRATRELEQYARAVRWVMAVEEGR
;
A
#
# COMPACT_ATOMS: atom_id res chain seq x y z
N MET A 1 -6.45 -11.07 14.47
CA MET A 1 -6.16 -11.11 13.03
C MET A 1 -7.23 -10.45 12.16
N VAL A 2 -8.50 -10.91 12.20
CA VAL A 2 -9.58 -10.45 11.30
C VAL A 2 -9.75 -8.93 11.21
N GLN A 3 -9.76 -8.21 12.34
CA GLN A 3 -9.90 -6.74 12.34
C GLN A 3 -8.73 -6.04 11.63
N LEU A 4 -7.50 -6.54 11.81
CA LEU A 4 -6.30 -5.98 11.21
C LEU A 4 -6.30 -6.17 9.68
N LEU A 5 -6.70 -7.35 9.22
CA LEU A 5 -6.87 -7.63 7.79
C LEU A 5 -8.03 -6.81 7.20
N GLY A 6 -9.12 -6.62 7.95
CA GLY A 6 -10.23 -5.75 7.55
C GLY A 6 -9.78 -4.30 7.34
N SER A 7 -8.98 -3.75 8.26
CA SER A 7 -8.38 -2.42 8.09
C SER A 7 -7.45 -2.38 6.87
N PHE A 8 -6.57 -3.36 6.71
CA PHE A 8 -5.67 -3.45 5.55
C PHE A 8 -6.46 -3.47 4.22
N ILE A 9 -7.51 -4.28 4.13
CA ILE A 9 -8.39 -4.37 2.96
C ILE A 9 -9.04 -3.01 2.66
N THR A 10 -9.51 -2.31 3.70
CA THR A 10 -10.16 -1.00 3.56
C THR A 10 -9.17 0.05 3.06
N THR A 11 -7.97 0.10 3.65
CA THR A 11 -6.91 1.03 3.24
C THR A 11 -6.39 0.70 1.83
N THR A 12 -6.46 -0.55 1.38
CA THR A 12 -6.10 -0.92 -0.01
C THR A 12 -7.06 -0.30 -1.03
N SER A 13 -8.34 -0.16 -0.68
CA SER A 13 -9.30 0.59 -1.50
C SER A 13 -8.97 2.09 -1.55
N ALA A 14 -8.59 2.68 -0.42
CA ALA A 14 -8.14 4.08 -0.36
C ALA A 14 -6.87 4.32 -1.21
N TYR A 15 -5.92 3.38 -1.16
CA TYR A 15 -4.75 3.39 -2.03
C TYR A 15 -5.12 3.31 -3.51
N SER A 16 -6.05 2.43 -3.86
CA SER A 16 -6.50 2.25 -5.26
C SER A 16 -7.14 3.52 -5.82
N LEU A 17 -7.92 4.24 -4.99
CA LEU A 17 -8.47 5.53 -5.35
C LEU A 17 -7.37 6.59 -5.52
N ALA A 18 -6.47 6.72 -4.54
CA ALA A 18 -5.36 7.68 -4.63
C ALA A 18 -4.45 7.42 -5.85
N ARG A 19 -4.25 6.15 -6.20
CA ARG A 19 -3.52 5.73 -7.41
C ARG A 19 -4.23 6.21 -8.68
N LEU A 20 -5.55 6.06 -8.76
CA LEU A 20 -6.33 6.52 -9.90
C LEU A 20 -6.28 8.05 -10.01
N GLU A 21 -6.51 8.76 -8.90
CA GLU A 21 -6.42 10.23 -8.84
C GLU A 21 -5.06 10.74 -9.32
N TYR A 22 -3.98 10.10 -8.86
CA TYR A 22 -2.62 10.45 -9.27
C TYR A 22 -2.42 10.24 -10.78
N ALA A 23 -2.84 9.09 -11.31
CA ALA A 23 -2.68 8.76 -12.73
C ALA A 23 -3.49 9.70 -13.65
N LEU A 24 -4.68 10.12 -13.23
CA LEU A 24 -5.50 11.11 -13.94
C LEU A 24 -4.86 12.50 -13.92
N THR A 25 -4.24 12.88 -12.80
CA THR A 25 -3.58 14.18 -12.64
C THR A 25 -2.24 14.25 -13.38
N HIS A 26 -1.57 13.10 -13.56
CA HIS A 26 -0.24 13.01 -14.15
C HIS A 26 -0.19 12.01 -15.32
N PRO A 27 -0.87 12.27 -16.44
CA PRO A 27 -0.98 11.32 -17.55
C PRO A 27 0.37 11.00 -18.24
N ALA A 28 1.36 11.88 -18.10
CA ALA A 28 2.71 11.67 -18.63
C ALA A 28 3.64 10.89 -17.68
N ALA A 29 3.23 10.68 -16.43
CA ALA A 29 4.00 9.90 -15.47
C ALA A 29 3.61 8.41 -15.57
N PRO A 30 4.53 7.48 -15.27
CA PRO A 30 4.15 6.08 -15.13
C PRO A 30 3.11 5.93 -14.02
N ALA A 31 2.13 5.05 -14.21
CA ALA A 31 1.13 4.80 -13.18
C ALA A 31 1.80 4.22 -11.92
N PRO A 32 1.36 4.59 -10.70
CA PRO A 32 1.83 3.94 -9.49
C PRO A 32 1.60 2.42 -9.54
N PRO A 33 2.41 1.61 -8.84
CA PRO A 33 2.20 0.16 -8.77
C PRO A 33 0.81 -0.21 -8.24
N LEU A 34 0.33 -1.41 -8.59
CA LEU A 34 -0.92 -1.94 -8.05
C LEU A 34 -0.64 -2.70 -6.75
N ILE A 35 -1.50 -2.53 -5.76
CA ILE A 35 -1.56 -3.39 -4.57
C ILE A 35 -2.88 -4.13 -4.64
N ASP A 36 -2.81 -5.46 -4.74
CA ASP A 36 -4.00 -6.27 -4.87
C ASP A 36 -4.76 -6.31 -3.54
N ARG A 37 -6.06 -6.05 -3.61
CA ARG A 37 -6.95 -6.21 -2.48
C ARG A 37 -7.06 -7.68 -2.10
N LEU A 38 -6.92 -7.99 -0.80
CA LEU A 38 -7.23 -9.33 -0.31
C LEU A 38 -8.73 -9.61 -0.47
N PRO A 39 -9.11 -10.82 -0.93
CA PRO A 39 -10.52 -11.16 -1.18
C PRO A 39 -11.35 -11.21 0.10
N ASP A 40 -10.74 -11.60 1.22
CA ASP A 40 -11.37 -11.72 2.52
C ASP A 40 -10.34 -11.57 3.65
N ALA A 41 -10.83 -11.44 4.88
CA ALA A 41 -10.04 -11.34 6.09
C ALA A 41 -9.83 -12.72 6.76
N SER A 42 -9.51 -13.76 5.99
CA SER A 42 -9.20 -15.09 6.51
C SER A 42 -7.68 -15.33 6.63
N GLU A 43 -7.32 -16.23 7.55
CA GLU A 43 -5.93 -16.68 7.73
C GLU A 43 -5.41 -17.42 6.49
N ASP A 44 -6.24 -18.24 5.84
CA ASP A 44 -5.83 -18.96 4.61
C ASP A 44 -5.47 -17.97 3.48
N THR A 45 -6.30 -16.93 3.28
CA THR A 45 -6.01 -15.85 2.33
C THR A 45 -4.72 -15.12 2.70
N LEU A 46 -4.51 -14.84 4.00
CA LEU A 46 -3.28 -14.24 4.50
C LEU A 46 -2.07 -15.09 4.10
N TYR A 47 -1.97 -16.33 4.57
CA TYR A 47 -0.80 -17.18 4.34
C TYR A 47 -0.50 -17.42 2.86
N ARG A 48 -1.53 -17.51 2.00
CA ARG A 48 -1.34 -17.75 0.55
C ARG A 48 -0.93 -16.52 -0.23
N ARG A 49 -1.32 -15.31 0.20
CA ARG A 49 -1.19 -14.08 -0.60
C ARG A 49 -0.27 -13.03 0.01
N TRP A 50 0.12 -13.16 1.27
CA TRP A 50 0.84 -12.12 2.00
C TRP A 50 2.16 -11.72 1.35
N ASP A 51 2.99 -12.70 0.95
CA ASP A 51 4.27 -12.44 0.29
C ASP A 51 4.13 -11.59 -0.98
N ARG A 52 3.03 -11.77 -1.72
CA ARG A 52 2.74 -10.96 -2.91
C ARG A 52 2.38 -9.53 -2.52
N VAL A 53 1.55 -9.36 -1.50
CA VAL A 53 1.16 -8.05 -0.98
C VAL A 53 2.38 -7.27 -0.49
N GLU A 54 3.31 -7.92 0.23
CA GLU A 54 4.54 -7.29 0.70
C GLU A 54 5.42 -6.79 -0.46
N LYS A 55 5.59 -7.60 -1.51
CA LYS A 55 6.33 -7.21 -2.72
C LYS A 55 5.67 -6.02 -3.45
N GLN A 56 4.34 -6.01 -3.53
CA GLN A 56 3.59 -4.91 -4.14
C GLN A 56 3.73 -3.62 -3.33
N LEU A 57 3.67 -3.72 -2.00
CA LEU A 57 3.86 -2.59 -1.11
C LEU A 57 5.29 -2.04 -1.19
N GLU A 58 6.30 -2.91 -1.29
CA GLU A 58 7.68 -2.49 -1.53
C GLU A 58 7.81 -1.75 -2.86
N ALA A 59 7.18 -2.25 -3.93
CA ALA A 59 7.19 -1.58 -5.23
C ALA A 59 6.53 -0.19 -5.15
N ALA A 60 5.37 -0.07 -4.48
CA ALA A 60 4.69 1.20 -4.26
C ALA A 60 5.56 2.20 -3.48
N ARG A 61 6.23 1.75 -2.42
CA ARG A 61 7.18 2.58 -1.65
C ARG A 61 8.35 3.05 -2.51
N ARG A 62 8.93 2.15 -3.31
CA ARG A 62 10.04 2.47 -4.19
C ARG A 62 9.64 3.51 -5.24
N TYR A 63 8.46 3.35 -5.83
CA TYR A 63 7.87 4.31 -6.76
C TYR A 63 7.78 5.70 -6.13
N LEU A 64 7.20 5.80 -4.92
CA LEU A 64 7.04 7.07 -4.22
C LEU A 64 8.38 7.75 -3.95
N ARG A 65 9.40 7.01 -3.48
CA ARG A 65 10.74 7.56 -3.23
C ARG A 65 11.35 8.15 -4.51
N THR A 66 11.37 7.36 -5.59
CA THR A 66 11.94 7.80 -6.87
C THR A 66 11.22 9.02 -7.43
N HIS A 67 9.89 9.10 -7.29
CA HIS A 67 9.10 10.21 -7.81
C HIS A 67 9.12 11.44 -6.90
N ASP A 68 9.30 11.30 -5.58
CA ASP A 68 9.49 12.43 -4.68
C ASP A 68 10.81 13.15 -4.99
N ASP A 69 11.90 12.37 -5.11
CA ASP A 69 13.24 12.87 -5.45
C ASP A 69 13.25 13.60 -6.79
N SER A 70 12.52 13.06 -7.78
CA SER A 70 12.43 13.64 -9.14
C SER A 70 11.57 14.90 -9.22
N ARG A 71 10.63 15.10 -8.27
CA ARG A 71 9.69 16.23 -8.29
C ARG A 71 10.18 17.42 -7.48
N GLY A 72 11.13 17.24 -6.55
CA GLY A 72 11.65 18.31 -5.70
C GLY A 72 10.54 19.09 -4.99
N LYS A 73 10.69 20.42 -4.83
CA LYS A 73 9.72 21.29 -4.11
C LYS A 73 8.28 21.28 -4.67
N ARG A 74 8.04 20.75 -5.88
CA ARG A 74 6.69 20.62 -6.47
C ARG A 74 5.88 19.46 -5.88
N SER A 75 6.50 18.45 -5.24
CA SER A 75 5.76 17.33 -4.64
C SER A 75 4.92 17.76 -3.43
N VAL A 76 5.38 18.75 -2.67
CA VAL A 76 4.70 19.29 -1.47
C VAL A 76 3.32 19.86 -1.78
N TYR A 77 3.10 20.34 -3.00
CA TYR A 77 1.83 20.96 -3.44
C TYR A 77 0.92 20.01 -4.22
N ASP A 78 1.35 18.78 -4.48
CA ASP A 78 0.54 17.80 -5.20
C ASP A 78 -0.31 16.98 -4.22
N ALA A 79 -1.56 17.37 -4.09
CA ALA A 79 -2.53 16.69 -3.22
C ALA A 79 -2.71 15.21 -3.58
N SER A 80 -2.67 14.86 -4.87
CA SER A 80 -2.83 13.47 -5.34
C SER A 80 -1.65 12.60 -4.91
N PHE A 81 -0.42 13.14 -4.99
CA PHE A 81 0.78 12.48 -4.50
C PHE A 81 0.77 12.36 -2.97
N GLY A 82 0.35 13.41 -2.26
CA GLY A 82 0.22 13.39 -0.81
C GLY A 82 -0.79 12.36 -0.30
N SER A 83 -1.92 12.19 -1.01
CA SER A 83 -2.90 11.13 -0.72
C SER A 83 -2.32 9.74 -0.96
N LEU A 84 -1.62 9.53 -2.09
CA LEU A 84 -0.95 8.26 -2.40
C LEU A 84 0.11 7.91 -1.35
N GLN A 85 0.91 8.89 -0.93
CA GLN A 85 1.94 8.70 0.09
C GLN A 85 1.33 8.34 1.46
N ARG A 86 0.25 9.03 1.88
CA ARG A 86 -0.46 8.70 3.12
C ARG A 86 -1.02 7.28 3.11
N ALA A 87 -1.76 6.91 2.06
CA ALA A 87 -2.34 5.57 1.94
C ALA A 87 -1.26 4.48 1.95
N THR A 88 -0.12 4.70 1.27
CA THR A 88 0.99 3.74 1.26
C THR A 88 1.61 3.59 2.66
N ARG A 89 1.82 4.69 3.39
CA ARG A 89 2.36 4.65 4.76
C ARG A 89 1.42 3.92 5.72
N GLU A 90 0.12 4.12 5.58
CA GLU A 90 -0.88 3.43 6.39
C GLU A 90 -0.89 1.92 6.11
N LEU A 91 -0.84 1.52 4.83
CA LEU A 91 -0.68 0.11 4.45
C LEU A 91 0.60 -0.51 5.00
N GLU A 92 1.72 0.22 5.04
CA GLU A 92 2.95 -0.25 5.68
C GLU A 92 2.79 -0.51 7.18
N GLN A 93 2.07 0.36 7.89
CA GLN A 93 1.84 0.17 9.32
C GLN A 93 1.03 -1.09 9.56
N TYR A 94 -0.05 -1.30 8.80
CA TYR A 94 -0.84 -2.52 8.90
C TYR A 94 -0.04 -3.75 8.47
N ALA A 95 0.77 -3.66 7.41
CA ALA A 95 1.59 -4.77 6.96
C ALA A 95 2.60 -5.22 8.02
N ARG A 96 3.26 -4.27 8.69
CA ARG A 96 4.17 -4.58 9.81
C ARG A 96 3.44 -5.23 10.98
N ALA A 97 2.26 -4.74 11.32
CA ALA A 97 1.44 -5.35 12.37
C ALA A 97 1.03 -6.78 12.02
N VAL A 98 0.61 -7.05 10.77
CA VAL A 98 0.25 -8.40 10.33
C VAL A 98 1.46 -9.33 10.40
N ARG A 99 2.62 -8.88 9.90
CA ARG A 99 3.86 -9.66 9.92
C ARG A 99 4.29 -10.00 11.35
N TRP A 100 4.13 -9.07 12.28
CA TRP A 100 4.40 -9.32 13.70
C TRP A 100 3.47 -10.39 14.28
N VAL A 101 2.17 -10.33 14.00
CA VAL A 101 1.22 -11.34 14.48
C VAL A 101 1.54 -12.72 13.89
N MET A 102 1.82 -12.81 12.59
CA MET A 102 2.22 -14.08 11.97
C MET A 102 3.47 -14.68 12.63
N ALA A 103 4.49 -13.87 12.90
CA ALA A 103 5.71 -14.34 13.56
C ALA A 103 5.48 -14.83 14.99
N VAL A 104 4.53 -14.22 15.72
CA VAL A 104 4.14 -14.67 17.07
C VAL A 104 3.36 -15.99 17.03
N GLU A 105 2.52 -16.18 16.01
CA GLU A 105 1.77 -17.43 15.81
C GLU A 105 2.65 -18.60 15.36
N GLU A 106 3.65 -18.35 14.50
CA GLU A 106 4.62 -19.37 14.05
C GLU A 106 5.56 -19.85 15.17
N GLY A 107 5.84 -19.00 16.17
CA GLY A 107 6.71 -19.32 17.30
C GLY A 107 6.03 -20.02 18.48
N ARG A 108 4.71 -20.27 18.39
CA ARG A 108 3.89 -20.86 19.46
C ARG A 108 3.57 -22.32 19.19
#